data_AF-A0A6A2YTW7-F1
#
_entry.id   AF-A0A6A2YTW7-F1
#
_cell.length_a   1.000
_cell.length_b   1.000
_cell.length_c   1.000
_cell.angle_alpha   90.00
_cell.angle_beta   90.00
_cell.angle_gamma   90.00
#
_symmetry.space_group_name_H-M   'P 1'
#
loop_
_entity.id
_entity.type
_entity.pdbx_description
1 polymer ?
#
loop_
_entity_poly.entity_id
_entity_poly.type
_entity_poly.pdbx_seq_one_letter_code
_entity_poly.pdbx_strand_id
1 'polypeptide(L)'
;MLDGILGRGFASKCNSLIKLIKSRIEVIRRKKTATLKFLKKDVADLLANGLDINAYGRVEGYIAELVLSSCYDFVEKCCDLVSKHVSLLQKLRLAFNNVAKATRISAQSGFLVD
;
A
#
# COMPACT_ATOMS: atom_id res chain seq x y z
N MET A 1 -17.98 -9.45 -1.68
CA MET A 1 -17.41 -8.09 -1.47
C MET A 1 -16.62 -7.55 -2.66
N LEU A 2 -15.96 -8.42 -3.44
CA LEU A 2 -15.20 -7.98 -4.62
C LEU A 2 -16.12 -7.53 -5.78
N ASP A 3 -17.37 -7.98 -5.87
CA ASP A 3 -18.28 -7.66 -6.99
C ASP A 3 -18.56 -6.15 -7.16
N GLY A 4 -18.50 -5.37 -6.09
CA GLY A 4 -18.60 -3.91 -6.15
C GLY A 4 -17.31 -3.20 -6.59
N ILE A 5 -16.19 -3.91 -6.68
CA ILE A 5 -14.97 -3.46 -7.39
C ILE A 5 -15.11 -3.79 -8.88
N LEU A 6 -16.06 -4.67 -9.26
CA LEU A 6 -16.11 -5.27 -10.59
C LEU A 6 -16.90 -4.51 -11.68
N GLY A 7 -17.55 -3.37 -11.37
CA GLY A 7 -18.43 -2.61 -12.28
C GLY A 7 -17.92 -1.24 -12.78
N ARG A 8 -18.82 -0.43 -13.37
CA ARG A 8 -18.57 1.00 -13.68
C ARG A 8 -18.22 1.72 -12.37
N GLY A 9 -17.00 2.25 -12.26
CA GLY A 9 -16.49 2.89 -11.04
C GLY A 9 -15.25 2.23 -10.41
N PHE A 10 -14.61 1.25 -11.08
CA PHE A 10 -13.33 0.69 -10.62
C PHE A 10 -12.29 1.78 -10.31
N ALA A 11 -12.04 2.70 -11.25
CA ALA A 11 -11.03 3.74 -11.07
C ALA A 11 -11.37 4.70 -9.93
N SER A 12 -12.63 5.15 -9.82
CA SER A 12 -13.05 6.05 -8.74
C SER A 12 -12.95 5.38 -7.37
N LYS A 13 -13.38 4.11 -7.25
CA LYS A 13 -13.27 3.33 -6.01
C LYS A 13 -11.82 3.05 -5.63
N CYS A 14 -10.99 2.67 -6.61
CA CYS A 14 -9.55 2.45 -6.42
C CYS A 14 -8.87 3.73 -5.91
N ASN A 15 -9.09 4.86 -6.57
CA ASN A 15 -8.55 6.15 -6.15
C ASN A 15 -9.06 6.56 -4.76
N SER A 16 -10.32 6.29 -4.42
CA SER A 16 -10.86 6.54 -3.07
C SER A 16 -10.14 5.73 -1.99
N LEU A 17 -9.89 4.43 -2.24
CA LEU A 17 -9.15 3.57 -1.31
C LEU A 17 -7.69 4.00 -1.18
N ILE A 18 -7.04 4.38 -2.29
CA ILE A 18 -5.68 4.91 -2.28
C ILE A 18 -5.59 6.18 -1.42
N LYS A 19 -6.54 7.12 -1.56
CA LYS A 19 -6.59 8.33 -0.72
C LYS A 19 -6.69 7.99 0.77
N LEU A 20 -7.53 7.01 1.13
CA LEU A 20 -7.67 6.55 2.51
C LEU A 20 -6.37 5.93 3.04
N ILE A 21 -5.69 5.10 2.24
CA ILE A 21 -4.40 4.49 2.60
C ILE A 21 -3.37 5.58 2.86
N LYS A 22 -3.22 6.55 1.95
CA LYS A 22 -2.27 7.66 2.11
C LYS A 22 -2.53 8.50 3.36
N SER A 23 -3.80 8.83 3.62
CA SER A 23 -4.18 9.56 4.85
C SER A 23 -3.79 8.79 6.13
N ARG A 24 -3.99 7.46 6.15
CA ARG A 24 -3.54 6.63 7.28
C ARG A 24 -2.03 6.59 7.41
N ILE A 25 -1.31 6.47 6.30
CA ILE A 25 0.16 6.51 6.27
C ILE A 25 0.68 7.83 6.83
N GLU A 26 0.06 8.95 6.49
CA GLU A 26 0.45 10.27 6.99
C GLU A 26 0.36 10.36 8.53
N VAL A 27 -0.74 9.89 9.11
CA VAL A 27 -0.92 9.84 10.57
C VAL A 27 0.14 8.94 11.23
N ILE A 28 0.37 7.76 10.65
CA ILE A 28 1.38 6.81 11.14
C ILE A 28 2.77 7.45 11.08
N ARG A 29 3.12 8.13 9.97
CA ARG A 29 4.41 8.78 9.77
C ARG A 29 4.67 9.87 10.81
N ARG A 30 3.65 10.66 11.18
CA ARG A 30 3.76 11.65 12.26
C ARG A 30 4.09 10.99 13.60
N LYS A 31 3.37 9.92 13.96
CA LYS A 31 3.65 9.14 15.18
C LYS A 31 5.07 8.58 15.18
N LYS A 32 5.48 7.93 14.09
CA LYS A 32 6.81 7.32 13.95
C LYS A 32 7.93 8.36 14.03
N THR A 33 7.74 9.52 13.39
CA THR A 33 8.71 10.62 13.45
C THR A 33 8.89 11.13 14.87
N ALA A 34 7.82 11.23 15.66
CA ALA A 34 7.92 11.58 17.08
C ALA A 34 8.69 10.51 17.87
N THR A 35 8.37 9.22 17.66
CA THR A 35 9.08 8.10 18.29
C THR A 35 10.57 8.10 17.95
N LEU A 36 10.95 8.29 16.68
CA LEU A 36 12.35 8.36 16.24
C LEU A 36 13.09 9.53 16.90
N LYS A 37 12.48 10.71 16.97
CA LYS A 37 13.07 11.86 17.66
C LYS A 37 13.30 11.58 19.15
N PHE A 38 12.32 10.97 19.81
CA PHE A 38 12.42 10.58 21.22
C PHE A 38 13.55 9.57 21.43
N LEU A 39 13.56 8.47 20.69
CA LEU A 39 14.57 7.41 20.79
C LEU A 39 15.97 7.95 20.50
N LYS A 40 16.13 8.80 19.49
CA LYS A 40 17.43 9.42 19.17
C LYS A 40 17.96 10.28 20.32
N LYS A 41 17.08 11.08 20.94
CA LYS A 41 17.46 11.88 22.11
C LYS A 41 17.84 10.99 23.29
N ASP A 42 17.04 9.98 23.56
CA ASP A 42 17.24 9.07 24.68
C ASP A 42 18.51 8.22 24.53
N VAL A 43 18.86 7.78 23.32
CA VAL A 43 20.18 7.18 23.02
C VAL A 43 21.30 8.16 23.38
N ALA A 44 21.20 9.42 22.97
CA ALA A 44 22.23 10.42 23.29
C ALA A 44 22.35 10.69 24.79
N ASP A 45 21.22 10.79 25.49
CA ASP A 45 21.18 10.99 26.95
C ASP A 45 21.81 9.77 27.68
N LEU A 46 21.53 8.54 27.25
CA LEU A 46 22.11 7.33 27.84
C LEU A 46 23.64 7.25 27.63
N LEU A 47 24.12 7.55 26.42
CA LEU A 47 25.56 7.57 26.12
C LEU A 47 26.29 8.64 26.95
N ALA A 48 25.70 9.83 27.11
CA ALA A 48 26.28 10.90 27.93
C ALA A 48 26.41 10.51 29.42
N ASN A 49 25.60 9.56 29.88
CA ASN A 49 25.64 9.04 31.26
C ASN A 49 26.40 7.71 31.38
N GLY A 50 27.09 7.24 30.34
CA GLY A 50 27.85 5.98 30.35
C GLY A 50 27.00 4.71 30.44
N LEU A 51 25.72 4.78 30.06
CA LEU A 51 24.77 3.67 30.09
C LEU A 51 24.70 2.94 28.73
N ASP A 52 25.85 2.43 28.27
CA ASP A 52 26.03 1.93 26.90
C ASP A 52 25.11 0.75 26.54
N ILE A 53 24.92 -0.21 27.46
CA ILE A 53 24.04 -1.37 27.25
C ILE A 53 22.59 -0.91 27.05
N ASN A 54 22.14 0.09 27.82
CA ASN A 54 20.80 0.64 27.69
C ASN A 54 20.66 1.40 26.37
N ALA A 55 21.68 2.19 26.00
CA ALA A 55 21.71 2.91 24.73
C ALA A 55 21.61 1.94 23.54
N TYR A 56 22.33 0.82 23.60
CA TYR A 56 22.27 -0.24 22.59
C TYR A 56 20.83 -0.78 22.43
N GLY A 57 20.14 -1.11 23.53
CA GLY A 57 18.74 -1.55 23.46
C GLY A 57 17.78 -0.51 22.87
N ARG A 58 18.05 0.78 23.07
CA ARG A 58 17.25 1.87 22.46
C ARG A 58 17.53 2.03 20.96
N VAL A 59 18.76 1.75 20.51
CA VAL A 59 19.13 1.70 19.09
C VAL A 59 18.38 0.58 18.37
N GLU A 60 18.21 -0.59 18.97
CA GLU A 60 17.41 -1.68 18.37
C GLU A 60 15.96 -1.24 18.08
N GLY A 61 15.32 -0.58 19.06
CA GLY A 61 13.99 0.01 18.87
C GLY A 61 13.95 1.09 17.79
N TYR A 62 15.01 1.92 17.71
CA TYR A 62 15.13 2.96 16.68
C TYR A 62 15.24 2.35 15.27
N ILE A 63 16.03 1.29 15.10
CA ILE A 63 16.18 0.58 13.83
C ILE A 63 14.86 -0.07 13.42
N ALA A 64 14.17 -0.75 14.35
CA ALA A 64 12.86 -1.35 14.07
C ALA A 64 11.84 -0.30 13.58
N GLU A 65 11.83 0.88 14.20
CA GLU A 65 10.97 1.99 13.79
C GLU A 65 11.35 2.57 12.42
N LEU A 66 12.64 2.65 12.08
CA LEU A 66 13.12 3.06 10.75
C LEU A 66 12.71 2.07 9.66
N VAL A 67 12.87 0.77 9.91
CA VAL A 67 12.46 -0.29 8.97
C VAL A 67 10.98 -0.18 8.68
N LEU A 68 10.15 -0.09 9.73
CA LEU A 68 8.71 -0.01 9.56
C LEU A 68 8.27 1.31 8.90
N SER A 69 8.96 2.42 9.17
CA SER A 69 8.75 3.68 8.43
C SER A 69 9.01 3.51 6.94
N SER A 70 10.12 2.85 6.58
CA SER A 70 10.50 2.58 5.19
C SER A 70 9.47 1.68 4.47
N CYS A 71 8.89 0.72 5.18
CA CYS A 71 7.79 -0.10 4.65
C CYS A 71 6.56 0.75 4.28
N TYR A 72 6.18 1.72 5.11
CA TYR A 72 5.06 2.61 4.80
C TYR A 72 5.36 3.53 3.62
N ASP A 73 6.59 4.04 3.50
CA ASP A 73 7.02 4.81 2.32
C ASP A 73 6.94 3.96 1.03
N PHE A 74 7.28 2.67 1.12
CA PHE A 74 7.12 1.74 0.00
C PHE A 74 5.65 1.54 -0.39
N VAL A 75 4.76 1.33 0.59
CA VAL A 75 3.31 1.20 0.33
C VAL A 75 2.74 2.46 -0.33
N GLU A 76 3.17 3.64 0.10
CA GLU A 76 2.76 4.91 -0.53
C GLU A 76 3.21 5.00 -1.99
N LYS A 77 4.46 4.61 -2.31
CA LYS A 77 4.96 4.53 -3.69
C LYS A 77 4.17 3.52 -4.54
N CYS A 78 3.78 2.39 -3.97
CA CYS A 78 2.90 1.44 -4.66
C CYS A 78 1.54 2.07 -4.97
N CYS A 79 0.98 2.85 -4.04
CA CYS A 79 -0.27 3.57 -4.27
C CYS A 79 -0.15 4.60 -5.40
N ASP A 80 0.99 5.31 -5.49
CA ASP A 80 1.28 6.22 -6.60
C ASP A 80 1.32 5.50 -7.95
N LEU A 81 2.02 4.35 -8.00
CA LEU A 81 2.11 3.53 -9.20
C LEU A 81 0.72 3.07 -9.65
N VAL A 82 -0.09 2.52 -8.73
CA VAL A 82 -1.45 2.07 -9.06
C VAL A 82 -2.32 3.23 -9.54
N SER A 83 -2.27 4.38 -8.87
CA SER A 83 -3.06 5.56 -9.28
C SER A 83 -2.68 6.04 -10.68
N LYS A 84 -1.38 6.04 -11.02
CA LYS A 84 -0.88 6.40 -12.35
C LYS A 84 -1.37 5.46 -13.47
N HIS A 85 -1.55 4.17 -13.16
CA HIS A 85 -1.92 3.15 -14.14
C HIS A 85 -3.37 2.68 -14.06
N VAL A 86 -4.21 3.29 -13.21
CA VAL A 86 -5.59 2.85 -12.95
C VAL A 86 -6.45 2.79 -14.22
N SER A 87 -6.25 3.72 -15.15
CA SER A 87 -6.96 3.77 -16.44
C SER A 87 -6.61 2.58 -17.34
N LEU A 88 -5.33 2.18 -17.35
CA LEU A 88 -4.85 1.03 -18.11
C LEU A 88 -5.34 -0.27 -17.48
N LEU A 89 -5.30 -0.38 -16.15
CA LEU A 89 -5.88 -1.52 -15.41
C LEU A 89 -7.38 -1.67 -15.70
N GLN A 90 -8.13 -0.56 -15.76
CA GLN A 90 -9.54 -0.58 -16.14
C GLN A 90 -9.76 -1.07 -17.58
N LYS A 91 -8.95 -0.64 -18.54
CA LYS A 91 -9.04 -1.08 -19.94
C LYS A 91 -8.73 -2.57 -20.10
N LEU A 92 -7.62 -3.04 -19.52
CA LEU A 92 -7.24 -4.47 -19.54
C LEU A 92 -8.38 -5.34 -18.99
N ARG A 93 -8.92 -4.94 -17.84
CA ARG A 93 -10.05 -5.62 -17.22
C ARG A 93 -11.29 -5.67 -18.11
N LEU A 94 -11.67 -4.56 -18.73
CA LEU A 94 -12.81 -4.53 -19.67
C LEU A 94 -12.56 -5.47 -20.85
N ALA A 95 -11.33 -5.50 -21.40
CA ALA A 95 -10.96 -6.41 -22.47
C ALA A 95 -11.10 -7.89 -22.05
N PHE A 96 -10.56 -8.29 -20.89
CA PHE A 96 -10.70 -9.65 -20.36
C PHE A 96 -12.17 -10.05 -20.14
N ASN A 97 -12.98 -9.15 -19.57
CA ASN A 97 -14.41 -9.40 -19.37
C ASN A 97 -15.17 -9.56 -20.70
N ASN A 98 -14.83 -8.77 -21.71
CA ASN A 98 -15.45 -8.86 -23.03
C ASN A 98 -15.09 -10.19 -23.71
N VAL A 99 -13.84 -10.62 -23.63
CA VAL A 99 -13.40 -11.93 -24.15
C VAL A 99 -14.14 -13.06 -23.44
N ALA A 100 -14.17 -13.07 -22.11
CA ALA A 100 -14.87 -14.11 -21.34
C ALA A 100 -16.38 -14.15 -21.65
N LYS A 101 -17.00 -12.99 -21.88
CA LYS A 101 -18.41 -12.91 -22.30
C LYS A 101 -18.62 -13.44 -23.72
N ALA A 102 -17.73 -13.11 -24.65
CA ALA A 102 -17.78 -13.62 -26.03
C ALA A 102 -17.66 -15.15 -26.07
N THR A 103 -16.74 -15.74 -25.30
CA THR A 103 -16.56 -17.20 -25.21
C THR A 103 -17.78 -17.91 -24.61
N ARG A 104 -18.46 -17.29 -23.63
CA ARG A 104 -19.73 -17.83 -23.09
C ARG A 104 -20.85 -17.78 -24.11
N ILE A 105 -20.97 -16.68 -24.86
CA ILE A 105 -22.00 -16.54 -25.89
C ILE A 105 -21.77 -17.58 -26.99
N SER A 106 -20.52 -17.73 -27.49
CA SER A 106 -20.21 -18.72 -28.53
C SER A 106 -20.46 -20.16 -28.09
N ALA A 107 -20.23 -20.48 -26.81
CA ALA A 107 -20.56 -21.78 -26.24
C ALA A 107 -22.07 -22.03 -26.10
N GLN A 108 -22.87 -20.98 -25.84
CA GLN A 108 -24.33 -21.07 -25.74
C GLN A 108 -25.03 -21.08 -27.09
N SER A 109 -24.43 -20.50 -28.12
CA SER A 109 -24.99 -20.41 -29.47
C SER A 109 -24.58 -21.58 -30.39
N GLY A 110 -23.93 -22.63 -29.87
CA GLY A 110 -23.58 -23.83 -30.63
C GLY A 110 -22.50 -23.65 -31.71
N PHE A 111 -21.79 -22.52 -31.72
CA PHE A 111 -20.84 -22.14 -32.78
C PHE A 111 -19.45 -22.81 -32.65
N LEU A 112 -19.32 -23.82 -31.77
CA LEU A 112 -18.09 -24.60 -31.52
C LEU A 112 -18.31 -26.11 -31.76
N VAL A 113 -19.21 -26.45 -32.69
CA VAL A 113 -19.25 -27.78 -33.30
C VAL A 113 -19.08 -27.57 -34.80
N ASP A 114 -17.83 -27.48 -35.23
CA ASP A 114 -17.30 -27.91 -36.53
C ASP A 114 -15.77 -27.98 -36.41
#